data_AF-A0AAN8ASD5-F1
#
_entry.id   AF-A0AAN8ASD5-F1
#
_cell.length_a   1.000
_cell.length_b   1.000
_cell.length_c   1.000
_cell.angle_alpha   90.00
_cell.angle_beta   90.00
_cell.angle_gamma   90.00
#
_symmetry.space_group_name_H-M   'P 1'
#
loop_
_entity.id
_entity.type
_entity.pdbx_description
1 polymer ?
#
loop_
_entity_poly.entity_id
_entity_poly.type
_entity_poly.pdbx_seq_one_letter_code
_entity_poly.pdbx_strand_id
1 'polypeptide(L)'
;MFAGLPELGISNGEDLKETLTNCTEPLKAIDQFQIENGILLPTLQSALPFLDLHGTPRLEFHQSVFDELRDKLMERVATIAEGKEEDRYGKLEELLEKSFPLVKMPSIQPVVMQVLKHLPKVPEKKLKMVMADKELYKVCAVEVKRQIWQDNQALFGDEVSPLLKQYIVEKESALFSNDLSILHNFFSPSPKTRRQGEVVLKLTQMIGKNVKLYDMVLQFLRTLFLRTRNVHYCTLRAELLMSLHDLDISEICSVDPCHKFTWCLDACIREKFVDGKRARELQGFLDGVKKGQEQVLGDLSMILCDPFACNTLVLSVMRNLQELLSQDSLPRDSPDLMLLLRMLSLGQGAWDMIDSQVFKEPRLDVEVVTRFLPAMMSVVVDDHTFTVDQKLPSEEKNSQSYPTILPDAFNRYLQENRVACEMGLYYVLHIAKLRNKNALQRLLPALVETYNDMAFGDIFLHLLTGHLTLLSDEFGSEDFCSVVFDGFLLTSFSSKENVHRHTLRLLLHLHHKVLPSHVETLMKTLEPPKQSSEPVKELYTQLTEKLDAQKKSPPPADEAPSLDLGLHPVTVPTTASTPTTPL
;
A
#
# COMPACT_ATOMS: atom_id res chain seq x y z
N MET A 1 31.28 -2.20 -34.02
CA MET A 1 30.16 -1.34 -34.44
C MET A 1 29.27 -2.01 -35.49
N PHE A 2 29.80 -2.93 -36.32
CA PHE A 2 29.06 -3.62 -37.38
C PHE A 2 29.07 -5.16 -37.22
N ALA A 3 28.72 -5.64 -36.02
CA ALA A 3 28.67 -7.08 -35.76
C ALA A 3 27.52 -7.74 -36.54
N GLY A 4 27.77 -8.91 -37.15
CA GLY A 4 26.76 -9.72 -37.83
C GLY A 4 26.55 -9.43 -39.32
N LEU A 5 27.15 -8.38 -39.89
CA LEU A 5 27.08 -8.13 -41.35
C LEU A 5 27.66 -9.28 -42.21
N PRO A 6 28.80 -9.92 -41.84
CA PRO A 6 29.34 -11.04 -42.60
C PRO A 6 28.40 -12.27 -42.63
N GLU A 7 27.62 -12.48 -41.57
CA GLU A 7 26.64 -13.58 -41.51
C GLU A 7 25.48 -13.38 -42.50
N LEU A 8 25.26 -12.14 -42.92
CA LEU A 8 24.28 -11.76 -43.95
C LEU A 8 24.92 -11.59 -45.34
N GLY A 9 26.21 -11.85 -45.48
CA GLY A 9 26.95 -11.64 -46.72
C GLY A 9 27.10 -10.15 -47.11
N ILE A 10 27.01 -9.24 -46.15
CA ILE A 10 27.17 -7.79 -46.37
C ILE A 10 28.59 -7.38 -46.01
N SER A 11 29.27 -6.71 -46.95
CA SER A 11 30.62 -6.19 -46.75
C SER A 11 30.66 -5.13 -45.66
N ASN A 12 31.66 -5.20 -44.79
CA ASN A 12 31.88 -4.27 -43.69
C ASN A 12 33.03 -3.28 -43.99
N GLY A 13 33.32 -2.39 -43.04
CA GLY A 13 34.35 -1.36 -43.20
C GLY A 13 35.79 -1.88 -43.35
N GLU A 14 36.11 -3.06 -42.81
CA GLU A 14 37.40 -3.72 -43.03
C GLU A 14 37.48 -4.29 -44.46
N ASP A 15 36.39 -4.83 -45.00
CA ASP A 15 36.35 -5.33 -46.39
C ASP A 15 36.58 -4.18 -47.38
N LEU A 16 35.97 -3.01 -47.12
CA LEU A 16 36.22 -1.80 -47.90
C LEU A 16 37.68 -1.34 -47.77
N LYS A 17 38.22 -1.34 -46.55
CA LYS A 17 39.62 -0.94 -46.30
C LYS A 17 40.61 -1.89 -46.99
N GLU A 18 40.36 -3.19 -46.96
CA GLU A 18 41.16 -4.19 -47.66
C GLU A 18 41.09 -3.99 -49.17
N THR A 19 39.87 -3.78 -49.70
CA THR A 19 39.64 -3.49 -51.12
C THR A 19 40.42 -2.24 -51.55
N LEU A 20 40.37 -1.16 -50.76
CA LEU A 20 41.08 0.09 -51.07
C LEU A 20 42.60 -0.05 -50.91
N THR A 21 43.07 -0.88 -49.98
CA THR A 21 44.51 -1.10 -49.75
C THR A 21 45.15 -1.94 -50.87
N ASN A 22 44.39 -2.87 -51.45
CA ASN A 22 44.89 -3.83 -52.45
C ASN A 22 44.57 -3.43 -53.90
N CYS A 23 43.78 -2.38 -54.14
CA CYS A 23 43.42 -1.96 -55.50
C CYS A 23 44.52 -1.11 -56.17
N THR A 24 44.63 -1.25 -57.49
CA THR A 24 45.51 -0.41 -58.32
C THR A 24 44.86 0.92 -58.72
N GLU A 25 43.52 1.01 -58.66
CA GLU A 25 42.73 2.21 -59.04
C GLU A 25 41.68 2.54 -57.96
N PRO A 26 42.06 3.30 -56.90
CA PRO A 26 41.20 3.57 -55.75
C PRO A 26 39.89 4.27 -56.08
N LEU A 27 39.90 5.22 -57.02
CA LEU A 27 38.68 5.94 -57.42
C LEU A 27 37.65 5.02 -58.08
N LYS A 28 38.09 4.12 -58.96
CA LYS A 28 37.18 3.13 -59.57
C LYS A 28 36.64 2.13 -58.56
N ALA A 29 37.47 1.73 -57.59
CA ALA A 29 37.03 0.86 -56.51
C ALA A 29 35.97 1.53 -55.62
N ILE A 30 36.11 2.82 -55.32
CA ILE A 30 35.11 3.60 -54.59
C ILE A 30 33.81 3.72 -55.40
N ASP A 31 33.89 4.08 -56.68
CA ASP A 31 32.70 4.19 -57.54
C ASP A 31 31.95 2.85 -57.63
N GLN A 32 32.67 1.75 -57.82
CA GLN A 32 32.08 0.42 -57.86
C GLN A 32 31.42 0.06 -56.53
N PHE A 33 32.09 0.32 -55.41
CA PHE A 33 31.52 0.08 -54.08
C PHE A 33 30.25 0.89 -53.83
N GLN A 34 30.22 2.16 -54.26
CA GLN A 34 29.05 3.03 -54.14
C GLN A 34 27.89 2.59 -55.04
N ILE A 35 28.17 2.06 -56.23
CA ILE A 35 27.15 1.49 -57.12
C ILE A 35 26.56 0.22 -56.53
N GLU A 36 27.40 -0.65 -55.95
CA GLU A 36 26.97 -1.93 -55.38
C GLU A 36 26.20 -1.78 -54.05
N ASN A 37 26.64 -0.86 -53.18
CA ASN A 37 26.12 -0.72 -51.80
C ASN A 37 25.29 0.55 -51.57
N GLY A 38 25.10 1.37 -52.61
CA GLY A 38 24.28 2.57 -52.56
C GLY A 38 22.77 2.30 -52.62
N ILE A 39 21.97 3.34 -52.44
CA ILE A 39 20.50 3.24 -52.60
C ILE A 39 20.19 3.11 -54.09
N LEU A 40 19.72 1.93 -54.51
CA LEU A 40 19.41 1.58 -55.90
C LEU A 40 18.09 2.18 -56.39
N LEU A 41 17.99 3.51 -56.40
CA LEU A 41 16.87 4.28 -56.95
C LEU A 41 17.35 5.09 -58.17
N PRO A 42 16.90 4.79 -59.40
CA PRO A 42 17.37 5.48 -60.61
C PRO A 42 17.17 6.99 -60.57
N THR A 43 16.08 7.46 -59.95
CA THR A 43 15.77 8.89 -59.79
C THR A 43 16.70 9.59 -58.79
N LEU A 44 17.25 8.86 -57.83
CA LEU A 44 18.13 9.40 -56.80
C LEU A 44 19.49 9.78 -57.38
N GLN A 45 20.00 9.03 -58.36
CA GLN A 45 21.29 9.29 -58.99
C GLN A 45 21.37 10.68 -59.63
N SER A 46 20.25 11.18 -60.18
CA SER A 46 20.14 12.55 -60.71
C SER A 46 19.85 13.61 -59.64
N ALA A 47 19.24 13.23 -58.52
CA ALA A 47 18.87 14.15 -57.43
C ALA A 47 20.04 14.44 -56.47
N LEU A 48 20.92 13.46 -56.28
CA LEU A 48 22.07 13.51 -55.41
C LEU A 48 22.97 14.75 -55.65
N PRO A 49 23.38 15.11 -56.89
CA PRO A 49 24.16 16.32 -57.14
C PRO A 49 23.49 17.62 -56.66
N PHE A 50 22.16 17.69 -56.67
CA PHE A 50 21.46 18.86 -56.13
C PHE A 50 21.64 18.97 -54.62
N LEU A 51 21.65 17.86 -53.88
CA LEU A 51 21.93 17.87 -52.44
C LEU A 51 23.36 18.35 -52.15
N ASP A 52 24.33 17.99 -52.99
CA ASP A 52 25.71 18.49 -52.85
C ASP A 52 25.78 20.00 -53.06
N LEU A 53 25.06 20.53 -54.06
CA LEU A 53 24.98 21.96 -54.32
C LEU A 53 24.35 22.75 -53.17
N HIS A 54 23.46 22.11 -52.39
CA HIS A 54 22.87 22.70 -51.18
C HIS A 54 23.73 22.47 -49.93
N GLY A 55 24.92 21.87 -50.08
CA GLY A 55 25.86 21.65 -48.99
C GLY A 55 25.49 20.50 -48.05
N THR A 56 24.53 19.64 -48.42
CA THR A 56 24.14 18.48 -47.61
C THR A 56 25.14 17.33 -47.81
N PRO A 57 25.88 16.89 -46.77
CA PRO A 57 26.78 15.76 -46.88
C PRO A 57 26.03 14.47 -47.25
N ARG A 58 26.60 13.68 -48.18
CA ARG A 58 26.09 12.35 -48.55
C ARG A 58 25.81 11.44 -47.36
N LEU A 59 26.71 11.47 -46.37
CA LEU A 59 26.57 10.69 -45.14
C LEU A 59 25.29 11.04 -44.39
N GLU A 60 25.00 12.34 -44.24
CA GLU A 60 23.81 12.84 -43.54
C GLU A 60 22.52 12.41 -44.27
N PHE A 61 22.52 12.51 -45.61
CA PHE A 61 21.41 12.01 -46.42
C PHE A 61 21.19 10.50 -46.22
N HIS A 62 22.23 9.67 -46.33
CA HIS A 62 22.10 8.23 -46.17
C HIS A 62 21.68 7.83 -44.75
N GLN A 63 22.19 8.53 -43.72
CA GLN A 63 21.77 8.34 -42.33
C GLN A 63 20.29 8.68 -42.15
N SER A 64 19.84 9.81 -42.70
CA SER A 64 18.43 10.23 -42.65
C SER A 64 17.51 9.21 -43.33
N VAL A 65 17.87 8.73 -44.52
CA VAL A 65 17.09 7.69 -45.22
C VAL A 65 17.08 6.39 -44.41
N PHE A 66 18.21 6.00 -43.83
CA PHE A 66 18.30 4.80 -43.00
C PHE A 66 17.39 4.89 -41.77
N ASP A 67 17.43 6.01 -41.05
CA ASP A 67 16.59 6.25 -39.87
C ASP A 67 15.10 6.23 -40.24
N GLU A 68 14.71 6.88 -41.34
CA GLU A 68 13.33 6.87 -41.85
C GLU A 68 12.86 5.46 -42.25
N LEU A 69 13.74 4.65 -42.87
CA LEU A 69 13.43 3.26 -43.23
C LEU A 69 13.30 2.38 -41.99
N ARG A 70 14.17 2.58 -40.98
CA ARG A 70 14.08 1.89 -39.69
C ARG A 70 12.74 2.18 -39.03
N ASP A 71 12.35 3.44 -38.96
CA ASP A 71 11.14 3.87 -38.28
C ASP A 71 9.89 3.34 -39.00
N LYS A 72 9.86 3.41 -40.35
CA LYS A 72 8.81 2.76 -41.15
C LYS A 72 8.75 1.25 -40.98
N LEU A 73 9.90 0.59 -40.84
CA LEU A 73 9.93 -0.85 -40.60
C LEU A 73 9.38 -1.19 -39.21
N MET A 74 9.73 -0.42 -38.18
CA MET A 74 9.18 -0.60 -36.83
C MET A 74 7.67 -0.38 -36.79
N GLU A 75 7.16 0.63 -37.49
CA GLU A 75 5.72 0.88 -37.65
C GLU A 75 5.04 -0.30 -38.34
N ARG A 76 5.62 -0.77 -39.45
CA ARG A 76 5.08 -1.93 -40.19
C ARG A 76 5.07 -3.20 -39.36
N VAL A 77 6.08 -3.43 -38.52
CA VAL A 77 6.12 -4.55 -37.57
C VAL A 77 4.95 -4.47 -36.59
N ALA A 78 4.66 -3.29 -36.03
CA ALA A 78 3.51 -3.08 -35.14
C ALA A 78 2.19 -3.35 -35.88
N THR A 79 2.03 -2.84 -37.09
CA THR A 79 0.83 -3.06 -37.92
C THR A 79 0.61 -4.54 -38.24
N ILE A 80 1.67 -5.29 -38.56
CA ILE A 80 1.59 -6.73 -38.79
C ILE A 80 1.17 -7.47 -37.52
N ALA A 81 1.74 -7.09 -36.37
CA ALA A 81 1.43 -7.71 -35.08
C ALA A 81 -0.04 -7.51 -34.67
N GLU A 82 -0.61 -6.34 -34.93
CA GLU A 82 -2.01 -6.01 -34.63
C GLU A 82 -3.00 -6.54 -35.68
N GLY A 83 -2.54 -6.75 -36.92
CA GLY A 83 -3.35 -7.23 -38.04
C GLY A 83 -3.93 -8.63 -37.82
N LYS A 84 -5.02 -8.98 -38.49
CA LYS A 84 -5.73 -10.27 -38.31
C LYS A 84 -5.28 -11.39 -39.26
N GLU A 85 -4.14 -11.22 -39.93
CA GLU A 85 -3.64 -12.24 -40.85
C GLU A 85 -3.20 -13.49 -40.10
N GLU A 86 -3.58 -14.69 -40.59
CA GLU A 86 -3.24 -15.96 -39.93
C GLU A 86 -1.72 -16.19 -39.85
N ASP A 87 -0.97 -15.75 -40.88
CA ASP A 87 0.49 -15.93 -40.99
C ASP A 87 1.31 -14.74 -40.45
N ARG A 88 0.69 -13.82 -39.70
CA ARG A 88 1.40 -12.63 -39.19
C ARG A 88 2.63 -12.96 -38.35
N TYR A 89 2.55 -14.02 -37.55
CA TYR A 89 3.66 -14.44 -36.69
C TYR A 89 4.76 -15.15 -37.48
N GLY A 90 4.42 -15.91 -38.53
CA GLY A 90 5.41 -16.48 -39.44
C GLY A 90 6.27 -15.40 -40.10
N LYS A 91 5.63 -14.33 -40.60
CA LYS A 91 6.34 -13.17 -41.16
C LYS A 91 7.26 -12.49 -40.14
N LEU A 92 6.83 -12.35 -38.89
CA LEU A 92 7.65 -11.77 -37.82
C LEU A 92 8.82 -12.69 -37.42
N GLU A 93 8.62 -14.01 -37.40
CA GLU A 93 9.69 -14.98 -37.16
C GLU A 93 10.73 -14.95 -38.27
N GLU A 94 10.32 -14.91 -39.54
CA GLU A 94 11.23 -14.76 -40.68
C GLU A 94 12.04 -13.46 -40.61
N LEU A 95 11.39 -12.35 -40.27
CA LEU A 95 12.06 -11.06 -40.08
C LEU A 95 13.05 -11.14 -38.90
N LEU A 96 12.69 -11.84 -37.82
CA LEU A 96 13.58 -12.05 -36.69
C LEU A 96 14.79 -12.89 -37.09
N GLU A 97 14.65 -13.96 -37.86
CA GLU A 97 15.80 -14.76 -38.35
C GLU A 97 16.78 -13.90 -39.14
N LYS A 98 16.30 -13.02 -40.01
CA LYS A 98 17.16 -12.14 -40.82
C LYS A 98 17.80 -11.01 -40.03
N SER A 99 17.11 -10.47 -39.03
CA SER A 99 17.56 -9.27 -38.31
C SER A 99 18.32 -9.58 -37.02
N PHE A 100 18.12 -10.73 -36.39
CA PHE A 100 18.74 -11.08 -35.11
C PHE A 100 20.28 -11.17 -35.14
N PRO A 101 20.97 -11.59 -36.22
CA PRO A 101 22.43 -11.48 -36.32
C PRO A 101 22.95 -10.05 -36.07
N LEU A 102 22.14 -9.05 -36.39
CA LEU A 102 22.44 -7.62 -36.24
C LEU A 102 21.96 -7.04 -34.90
N VAL A 103 21.52 -7.85 -33.92
CA VAL A 103 20.95 -7.37 -32.64
C VAL A 103 21.91 -6.50 -31.82
N LYS A 104 23.22 -6.65 -32.03
CA LYS A 104 24.26 -5.83 -31.39
C LYS A 104 24.59 -4.54 -32.13
N MET A 105 24.00 -4.33 -33.32
CA MET A 105 24.18 -3.11 -34.10
C MET A 105 23.15 -2.06 -33.65
N PRO A 106 23.57 -0.93 -33.05
CA PRO A 106 22.63 0.03 -32.45
C PRO A 106 21.56 0.57 -33.39
N SER A 107 21.87 0.67 -34.68
CA SER A 107 20.96 1.20 -35.70
C SER A 107 19.84 0.24 -36.10
N ILE A 108 20.03 -1.09 -35.96
CA ILE A 108 19.02 -2.13 -36.27
C ILE A 108 18.42 -2.75 -35.02
N GLN A 109 19.11 -2.69 -33.88
CA GLN A 109 18.64 -3.22 -32.60
C GLN A 109 17.18 -2.83 -32.28
N PRO A 110 16.71 -1.57 -32.48
CA PRO A 110 15.31 -1.21 -32.22
C PRO A 110 14.30 -2.06 -33.01
N VAL A 111 14.61 -2.42 -34.26
CA VAL A 111 13.77 -3.30 -35.09
C VAL A 111 13.71 -4.69 -34.49
N VAL A 112 14.87 -5.26 -34.11
CA VAL A 112 14.93 -6.60 -33.50
C VAL A 112 14.13 -6.64 -32.20
N MET A 113 14.28 -5.61 -31.35
CA MET A 113 13.55 -5.50 -30.09
C MET A 113 12.04 -5.37 -30.31
N GLN A 114 11.63 -4.60 -31.32
CA GLN A 114 10.22 -4.45 -31.69
C GLN A 114 9.62 -5.77 -32.18
N VAL A 115 10.35 -6.55 -32.98
CA VAL A 115 9.89 -7.88 -33.43
C VAL A 115 9.79 -8.85 -32.26
N LEU A 116 10.81 -8.91 -31.40
CA LEU A 116 10.81 -9.77 -30.21
C LEU A 116 9.61 -9.49 -29.29
N LYS A 117 9.28 -8.20 -29.08
CA LYS A 117 8.16 -7.77 -28.24
C LYS A 117 6.81 -8.36 -28.67
N HIS A 118 6.58 -8.44 -29.98
CA HIS A 118 5.29 -8.84 -30.55
C HIS A 118 5.16 -10.34 -30.81
N LEU A 119 6.25 -11.10 -30.69
CA LEU A 119 6.22 -12.55 -30.85
C LEU A 119 5.66 -13.23 -29.60
N PRO A 120 4.57 -14.01 -29.71
CA PRO A 120 3.97 -14.69 -28.57
C PRO A 120 4.89 -15.77 -27.98
N LYS A 121 5.75 -16.36 -28.84
CA LYS A 121 6.75 -17.34 -28.45
C LYS A 121 8.03 -17.10 -29.23
N VAL A 122 9.01 -16.51 -28.56
CA VAL A 122 10.36 -16.30 -29.12
C VAL A 122 11.13 -17.63 -29.09
N PRO A 123 11.91 -17.97 -30.14
CA PRO A 123 12.76 -19.15 -30.14
C PRO A 123 13.71 -19.19 -28.93
N GLU A 124 13.74 -20.31 -28.23
CA GLU A 124 14.50 -20.48 -26.97
C GLU A 124 15.99 -20.16 -27.13
N LYS A 125 16.59 -20.50 -28.28
CA LYS A 125 17.98 -20.16 -28.60
C LYS A 125 18.24 -18.65 -28.53
N LYS A 126 17.32 -17.84 -29.07
CA LYS A 126 17.42 -16.38 -29.09
C LYS A 126 17.21 -15.80 -27.68
N LEU A 127 16.26 -16.34 -26.92
CA LEU A 127 16.07 -15.96 -25.51
C LEU A 127 17.31 -16.22 -24.67
N LYS A 128 17.99 -17.36 -24.85
CA LYS A 128 19.26 -17.66 -24.16
C LYS A 128 20.36 -16.66 -24.51
N MET A 129 20.47 -16.26 -25.77
CA MET A 129 21.43 -15.23 -26.20
C MET A 129 21.13 -13.86 -25.59
N VAL A 130 19.85 -13.46 -25.56
CA VAL A 130 19.41 -12.21 -24.91
C VAL A 130 19.71 -12.25 -23.42
N MET A 131 19.39 -13.35 -22.73
CA MET A 131 19.60 -13.52 -21.29
C MET A 131 21.09 -13.50 -20.91
N ALA A 132 21.97 -14.01 -21.78
CA ALA A 132 23.41 -14.03 -21.54
C ALA A 132 24.08 -12.65 -21.69
N ASP A 133 23.44 -11.71 -22.40
CA ASP A 133 23.97 -10.38 -22.68
C ASP A 133 23.20 -9.31 -21.88
N LYS A 134 23.86 -8.74 -20.86
CA LYS A 134 23.24 -7.79 -19.92
C LYS A 134 22.67 -6.54 -20.61
N GLU A 135 23.36 -6.05 -21.65
CA GLU A 135 22.91 -4.85 -22.37
C GLU A 135 21.65 -5.15 -23.19
N LEU A 136 21.63 -6.30 -23.88
CA LEU A 136 20.44 -6.75 -24.63
C LEU A 136 19.26 -7.01 -23.69
N TYR A 137 19.48 -7.72 -22.58
CA TYR A 137 18.44 -7.98 -21.60
C TYR A 137 17.86 -6.67 -21.03
N LYS A 138 18.70 -5.67 -20.73
CA LYS A 138 18.25 -4.40 -20.16
C LYS A 138 17.26 -3.67 -21.08
N VAL A 139 17.55 -3.61 -22.38
CA VAL A 139 16.72 -2.91 -23.37
C VAL A 139 15.49 -3.71 -23.84
N CYS A 140 15.41 -5.00 -23.53
CA CYS A 140 14.26 -5.82 -23.89
C CYS A 140 12.97 -5.35 -23.23
N ALA A 141 11.89 -5.40 -24.01
CA ALA A 141 10.54 -5.15 -23.52
C ALA A 141 10.12 -6.21 -22.49
N VAL A 142 9.20 -5.85 -21.60
CA VAL A 142 8.74 -6.72 -20.51
C VAL A 142 8.11 -8.01 -21.05
N GLU A 143 7.46 -7.96 -22.21
CA GLU A 143 6.85 -9.11 -22.88
C GLU A 143 7.87 -10.21 -23.21
N VAL A 144 9.09 -9.81 -23.62
CA VAL A 144 10.20 -10.72 -23.88
C VAL A 144 10.76 -11.25 -22.56
N LYS A 145 10.95 -10.36 -21.59
CA LYS A 145 11.45 -10.75 -20.26
C LYS A 145 10.52 -11.74 -19.56
N ARG A 146 9.21 -11.61 -19.69
CA ARG A 146 8.22 -12.59 -19.18
C ARG A 146 8.47 -14.00 -19.72
N GLN A 147 8.81 -14.12 -21.00
CA GLN A 147 9.11 -15.42 -21.61
C GLN A 147 10.41 -16.03 -21.08
N ILE A 148 11.35 -15.21 -20.60
CA ILE A 148 12.57 -15.67 -19.91
C ILE A 148 12.24 -16.05 -18.45
N TRP A 149 11.52 -15.18 -17.75
CA TRP A 149 11.21 -15.31 -16.32
C TRP A 149 10.38 -16.55 -16.00
N GLN A 150 9.44 -16.93 -16.86
CA GLN A 150 8.53 -18.06 -16.61
C GLN A 150 9.28 -19.40 -16.44
N ASP A 151 10.50 -19.50 -16.96
CA ASP A 151 11.35 -20.69 -16.87
C ASP A 151 12.63 -20.42 -16.04
N ASN A 152 12.79 -19.23 -15.46
CA ASN A 152 13.94 -18.84 -14.65
C ASN A 152 13.54 -18.09 -13.37
N GLN A 153 13.18 -18.86 -12.33
CA GLN A 153 12.69 -18.34 -11.06
C GLN A 153 13.69 -17.45 -10.31
N ALA A 154 14.99 -17.79 -10.36
CA ALA A 154 16.01 -17.01 -9.68
C ALA A 154 16.09 -15.60 -10.28
N LEU A 155 16.19 -15.50 -11.61
CA LEU A 155 16.25 -14.22 -12.31
C LEU A 155 14.99 -13.38 -12.05
N PHE A 156 13.80 -13.98 -12.10
CA PHE A 156 12.56 -13.25 -11.79
C PHE A 156 12.50 -12.79 -10.32
N GLY A 157 12.97 -13.63 -9.40
CA GLY A 157 13.11 -13.28 -7.99
C GLY A 157 14.03 -12.07 -7.77
N ASP A 158 15.14 -11.99 -8.50
CA ASP A 158 16.08 -10.85 -8.43
C ASP A 158 15.45 -9.53 -8.91
N GLU A 159 14.55 -9.58 -9.90
CA GLU A 159 13.82 -8.41 -10.41
C GLU A 159 12.67 -7.98 -9.49
N VAL A 160 11.97 -8.94 -8.88
CA VAL A 160 10.78 -8.69 -8.04
C VAL A 160 11.15 -8.32 -6.60
N SER A 161 12.22 -8.93 -6.04
CA SER A 161 12.61 -8.74 -4.64
C SER A 161 12.85 -7.27 -4.23
N PRO A 162 13.50 -6.42 -5.04
CA PRO A 162 13.64 -4.99 -4.74
C PRO A 162 12.28 -4.28 -4.64
N LEU A 163 11.32 -4.61 -5.51
CA LEU A 163 9.97 -4.05 -5.48
C LEU A 163 9.22 -4.47 -4.21
N LEU A 164 9.32 -5.74 -3.82
CA LEU A 164 8.70 -6.25 -2.60
C LEU A 164 9.26 -5.57 -1.35
N LYS A 165 10.57 -5.31 -1.31
CA LYS A 165 11.19 -4.55 -0.20
C LYS A 165 10.76 -3.09 -0.21
N GLN A 166 10.75 -2.44 -1.38
CA GLN A 166 10.28 -1.08 -1.54
C GLN A 166 8.85 -0.90 -1.01
N TYR A 167 7.94 -1.82 -1.36
CA TYR A 167 6.55 -1.77 -0.89
C TYR A 167 6.44 -1.75 0.64
N ILE A 168 7.21 -2.60 1.34
CA ILE A 168 7.21 -2.63 2.81
C ILE A 168 7.72 -1.32 3.39
N VAL A 169 8.83 -0.80 2.86
CA VAL A 169 9.40 0.48 3.30
C VAL A 169 8.40 1.63 3.10
N GLU A 170 7.65 1.64 1.99
CA GLU A 170 6.60 2.64 1.75
C GLU A 170 5.46 2.55 2.78
N LYS A 171 5.03 1.34 3.16
CA LYS A 171 3.98 1.15 4.18
C LYS A 171 4.47 1.55 5.58
N GLU A 172 5.69 1.18 5.95
CA GLU A 172 6.30 1.58 7.21
C GLU A 172 6.47 3.11 7.27
N SER A 173 6.93 3.73 6.19
CA SER A 173 7.03 5.19 6.08
C SER A 173 5.67 5.88 6.31
N ALA A 174 4.58 5.33 5.75
CA ALA A 174 3.24 5.85 5.99
C ALA A 174 2.82 5.77 7.47
N LEU A 175 3.14 4.66 8.16
CA LEU A 175 2.87 4.49 9.59
C LEU A 175 3.70 5.43 10.47
N PHE A 176 4.90 5.78 10.02
CA PHE A 176 5.83 6.65 10.74
C PHE A 176 5.86 8.12 10.27
N SER A 177 4.93 8.53 9.41
CA SER A 177 4.80 9.91 8.95
C SER A 177 4.70 10.90 10.12
N ASN A 178 5.35 12.05 10.00
CA ASN A 178 5.25 13.11 10.99
C ASN A 178 3.88 13.78 11.00
N ASP A 179 3.06 13.65 9.97
CA ASP A 179 1.70 14.19 9.99
C ASP A 179 0.76 13.24 10.77
N LEU A 180 0.36 13.64 11.98
CA LEU A 180 -0.61 12.92 12.83
C LEU A 180 -2.07 13.30 12.49
N SER A 181 -2.39 13.40 11.21
CA SER A 181 -3.74 13.71 10.74
C SER A 181 -4.70 12.52 10.87
N ILE A 182 -5.85 12.77 11.48
CA ILE A 182 -6.93 11.77 11.63
C ILE A 182 -7.72 11.62 10.34
N LEU A 183 -7.79 12.70 9.54
CA LEU A 183 -8.44 12.71 8.23
C LEU A 183 -7.59 11.97 7.19
N HIS A 184 -6.27 12.05 7.32
CA HIS A 184 -5.29 11.43 6.43
C HIS A 184 -4.42 10.40 7.17
N ASN A 185 -5.06 9.39 7.76
CA ASN A 185 -4.37 8.29 8.43
C ASN A 185 -4.05 7.13 7.47
N PHE A 186 -3.35 6.10 7.98
CA PHE A 186 -2.98 4.91 7.23
C PHE A 186 -4.14 4.21 6.47
N PHE A 187 -5.35 4.24 7.02
CA PHE A 187 -6.55 3.64 6.42
C PHE A 187 -7.37 4.60 5.53
N SER A 188 -6.92 5.85 5.37
CA SER A 188 -7.61 6.85 4.53
C SER A 188 -7.57 6.55 3.02
N PRO A 189 -6.47 6.03 2.43
CA PRO A 189 -6.43 5.75 1.00
C PRO A 189 -7.45 4.71 0.55
N SER A 190 -8.25 5.05 -0.46
CA SER A 190 -9.22 4.12 -1.07
C SER A 190 -8.52 2.93 -1.71
N PRO A 191 -9.17 1.75 -1.82
CA PRO A 191 -8.55 0.60 -2.48
C PRO A 191 -8.04 0.90 -3.89
N LYS A 192 -8.80 1.66 -4.68
CA LYS A 192 -8.40 2.09 -6.02
C LYS A 192 -7.13 2.95 -6.00
N THR A 193 -7.03 3.88 -5.05
CA THR A 193 -5.83 4.74 -4.89
C THR A 193 -4.61 3.92 -4.53
N ARG A 194 -4.73 2.95 -3.62
CA ARG A 194 -3.59 2.13 -3.18
C ARG A 194 -2.99 1.31 -4.34
N ARG A 195 -3.84 0.81 -5.24
CA ARG A 195 -3.43 0.06 -6.43
C ARG A 195 -2.71 0.89 -7.50
N GLN A 196 -2.77 2.23 -7.41
CA GLN A 196 -1.98 3.12 -8.27
C GLN A 196 -0.54 3.31 -7.78
N GLY A 197 -0.15 2.66 -6.67
CA GLY A 197 1.23 2.69 -6.20
C GLY A 197 2.20 2.09 -7.23
N GLU A 198 3.38 2.69 -7.33
CA GLU A 198 4.39 2.34 -8.34
C GLU A 198 4.73 0.84 -8.32
N VAL A 199 4.94 0.28 -7.13
CA VAL A 199 5.26 -1.15 -6.98
C VAL A 199 4.15 -2.04 -7.52
N VAL A 200 2.89 -1.77 -7.17
CA VAL A 200 1.75 -2.59 -7.62
C VAL A 200 1.65 -2.53 -9.14
N LEU A 201 1.70 -1.34 -9.74
CA LEU A 201 1.64 -1.16 -11.18
C LEU A 201 2.79 -1.88 -11.90
N LYS A 202 4.02 -1.78 -11.38
CA LYS A 202 5.19 -2.47 -11.93
C LYS A 202 5.05 -3.99 -11.84
N LEU A 203 4.62 -4.55 -10.71
CA LEU A 203 4.40 -5.99 -10.56
C LEU A 203 3.31 -6.50 -11.49
N THR A 204 2.19 -5.78 -11.58
CA THR A 204 1.11 -6.07 -12.52
C THR A 204 1.63 -6.06 -13.96
N GLN A 205 2.44 -5.07 -14.33
CA GLN A 205 3.10 -5.03 -15.64
C GLN A 205 4.11 -6.17 -15.82
N MET A 206 4.89 -6.55 -14.82
CA MET A 206 5.84 -7.66 -14.95
C MET A 206 5.12 -8.98 -15.16
N ILE A 207 4.01 -9.23 -14.47
CA ILE A 207 3.22 -10.47 -14.59
C ILE A 207 2.44 -10.52 -15.91
N GLY A 208 1.75 -9.43 -16.27
CA GLY A 208 0.85 -9.39 -17.41
C GLY A 208 -0.21 -10.48 -17.33
N LYS A 209 -0.32 -11.29 -18.39
CA LYS A 209 -1.28 -12.41 -18.50
C LYS A 209 -0.70 -13.78 -18.09
N ASN A 210 0.54 -13.82 -17.61
CA ASN A 210 1.25 -15.08 -17.37
C ASN A 210 0.92 -15.64 -15.97
N VAL A 211 0.13 -16.71 -15.93
CA VAL A 211 -0.30 -17.37 -14.68
C VAL A 211 0.88 -17.90 -13.87
N LYS A 212 1.92 -18.47 -14.52
CA LYS A 212 3.10 -18.98 -13.80
C LYS A 212 3.82 -17.88 -13.04
N LEU A 213 4.01 -16.71 -13.67
CA LEU A 213 4.66 -15.57 -13.01
C LEU A 213 3.82 -15.05 -11.84
N TYR A 214 2.50 -15.02 -12.00
CA TYR A 214 1.59 -14.68 -10.90
C TYR A 214 1.76 -15.64 -9.72
N ASP A 215 1.73 -16.95 -9.96
CA ASP A 215 1.91 -17.97 -8.93
C ASP A 215 3.26 -17.86 -8.23
N MET A 216 4.34 -17.54 -8.97
CA MET A 216 5.66 -17.30 -8.42
C MET A 216 5.67 -16.09 -7.47
N VAL A 217 5.03 -14.98 -7.84
CA VAL A 217 4.88 -13.82 -6.95
C VAL A 217 4.10 -14.22 -5.70
N LEU A 218 2.99 -14.96 -5.83
CA LEU A 218 2.24 -15.43 -4.66
C LEU A 218 3.10 -16.33 -3.75
N GLN A 219 3.95 -17.19 -4.31
CA GLN A 219 4.89 -18.00 -3.54
C GLN A 219 5.93 -17.14 -2.80
N PHE A 220 6.45 -16.08 -3.44
CA PHE A 220 7.34 -15.12 -2.79
C PHE A 220 6.64 -14.40 -1.64
N LEU A 221 5.40 -13.92 -1.84
CA LEU A 221 4.61 -13.27 -0.79
C LEU A 221 4.36 -14.20 0.40
N ARG A 222 3.98 -15.47 0.18
CA ARG A 222 3.83 -16.46 1.26
C ARG A 222 5.14 -16.68 2.02
N THR A 223 6.25 -16.84 1.28
CA THR A 223 7.57 -17.07 1.88
C THR A 223 8.02 -15.89 2.73
N LEU A 224 7.84 -14.67 2.23
CA LEU A 224 8.21 -13.46 2.94
C LEU A 224 7.30 -13.21 4.15
N PHE A 225 5.99 -13.41 4.00
CA PHE A 225 5.04 -13.34 5.11
C PHE A 225 5.42 -14.28 6.25
N LEU A 226 5.78 -15.53 5.95
CA LEU A 226 6.25 -16.48 6.96
C LEU A 226 7.54 -16.03 7.63
N ARG A 227 8.55 -15.63 6.84
CA ARG A 227 9.89 -15.30 7.33
C ARG A 227 9.95 -14.01 8.14
N THR A 228 9.18 -12.99 7.75
CA THR A 228 9.27 -11.65 8.37
C THR A 228 8.11 -11.35 9.31
N ARG A 229 7.02 -12.13 9.25
CA ARG A 229 5.74 -11.85 9.93
C ARG A 229 5.12 -10.50 9.55
N ASN A 230 5.53 -9.91 8.43
CA ASN A 230 5.00 -8.62 7.99
C ASN A 230 3.69 -8.80 7.21
N VAL A 231 2.59 -8.33 7.81
CA VAL A 231 1.22 -8.44 7.28
C VAL A 231 1.00 -7.61 6.00
N HIS A 232 1.88 -6.66 5.65
CA HIS A 232 1.72 -5.88 4.43
C HIS A 232 1.94 -6.70 3.15
N TYR A 233 2.58 -7.88 3.23
CA TYR A 233 2.57 -8.83 2.11
C TYR A 233 1.18 -9.40 1.81
N CYS A 234 0.31 -9.48 2.82
CA CYS A 234 -1.10 -9.83 2.65
C CYS A 234 -1.86 -8.70 1.95
N THR A 235 -1.60 -7.44 2.30
CA THR A 235 -2.12 -6.28 1.58
C THR A 235 -1.71 -6.31 0.11
N LEU A 236 -0.42 -6.55 -0.17
CA LEU A 236 0.10 -6.61 -1.54
C LEU A 236 -0.55 -7.74 -2.34
N ARG A 237 -0.80 -8.90 -1.71
CA ARG A 237 -1.54 -10.00 -2.37
C ARG A 237 -2.91 -9.54 -2.85
N ALA A 238 -3.69 -8.91 -1.97
CA ALA A 238 -5.04 -8.43 -2.31
C ALA A 238 -5.00 -7.32 -3.37
N GLU A 239 -4.09 -6.34 -3.22
CA GLU A 239 -3.93 -5.23 -4.16
C GLU A 239 -3.50 -5.68 -5.55
N LEU A 240 -2.59 -6.67 -5.65
CA LEU A 240 -2.13 -7.23 -6.91
C LEU A 240 -3.27 -7.94 -7.66
N LEU A 241 -4.04 -8.79 -6.97
CA LEU A 241 -5.16 -9.50 -7.57
C LEU A 241 -6.23 -8.52 -8.06
N MET A 242 -6.53 -7.48 -7.29
CA MET A 242 -7.47 -6.43 -7.69
C MET A 242 -6.92 -5.51 -8.77
N SER A 243 -5.60 -5.31 -8.85
CA SER A 243 -4.97 -4.56 -9.95
C SER A 243 -5.08 -5.32 -11.29
N LEU A 244 -4.91 -6.64 -11.28
CA LEU A 244 -5.13 -7.50 -12.44
C LEU A 244 -6.61 -7.53 -12.86
N HIS A 245 -7.53 -7.51 -11.88
CA HIS A 245 -8.97 -7.38 -12.12
C HIS A 245 -9.31 -6.04 -12.78
N ASP A 246 -8.77 -4.93 -12.28
CA ASP A 246 -9.01 -3.59 -12.84
C ASP A 246 -8.52 -3.46 -14.31
N LEU A 247 -7.60 -4.34 -14.75
CA LEU A 247 -7.09 -4.43 -16.12
C LEU A 247 -7.80 -5.51 -16.97
N ASP A 248 -8.86 -6.14 -16.46
CA ASP A 248 -9.62 -7.19 -17.14
C ASP A 248 -8.78 -8.42 -17.56
N ILE A 249 -7.76 -8.78 -16.77
CA ILE A 249 -6.90 -9.93 -17.03
C ILE A 249 -7.61 -11.22 -16.58
N SER A 250 -8.51 -11.71 -17.43
CA SER A 250 -9.32 -12.91 -17.18
C SER A 250 -8.51 -14.19 -17.03
N GLU A 251 -7.34 -14.28 -17.67
CA GLU A 251 -6.46 -15.46 -17.65
C GLU A 251 -5.98 -15.80 -16.24
N ILE A 252 -5.83 -14.79 -15.37
CA ILE A 252 -5.46 -14.96 -13.96
C ILE A 252 -6.71 -14.91 -13.06
N CYS A 253 -7.59 -13.93 -13.25
CA CYS A 253 -8.74 -13.75 -12.35
C CYS A 253 -9.72 -14.94 -12.37
N SER A 254 -9.84 -15.65 -13.50
CA SER A 254 -10.74 -16.82 -13.60
C SER A 254 -10.21 -18.07 -12.91
N VAL A 255 -8.89 -18.15 -12.67
CA VAL A 255 -8.24 -19.31 -12.05
C VAL A 255 -7.88 -19.07 -10.59
N ASP A 256 -7.72 -17.82 -10.16
CA ASP A 256 -7.47 -17.51 -8.75
C ASP A 256 -8.74 -17.76 -7.91
N PRO A 257 -8.70 -18.70 -6.94
CA PRO A 257 -9.87 -19.09 -6.15
C PRO A 257 -10.32 -18.00 -5.17
N CYS A 258 -9.46 -17.05 -4.83
CA CYS A 258 -9.74 -15.94 -3.93
C CYS A 258 -10.29 -14.71 -4.65
N HIS A 259 -10.37 -14.69 -5.98
CA HIS A 259 -10.78 -13.51 -6.77
C HIS A 259 -12.12 -12.93 -6.32
N LYS A 260 -13.19 -13.74 -6.33
CA LYS A 260 -14.55 -13.28 -5.97
C LYS A 260 -14.65 -12.84 -4.51
N PHE A 261 -13.99 -13.57 -3.61
CA PHE A 261 -13.95 -13.23 -2.19
C PHE A 261 -13.26 -11.87 -1.98
N THR A 262 -12.07 -11.70 -2.56
CA THR A 262 -11.27 -10.47 -2.47
C THR A 262 -12.04 -9.30 -3.07
N TRP A 263 -12.74 -9.49 -4.19
CA TRP A 263 -13.55 -8.44 -4.81
C TRP A 263 -14.73 -8.01 -3.93
N CYS A 264 -15.45 -8.96 -3.32
CA CYS A 264 -16.53 -8.66 -2.38
C CYS A 264 -16.00 -7.95 -1.12
N LEU A 265 -14.85 -8.38 -0.60
CA LEU A 265 -14.19 -7.76 0.54
C LEU A 265 -13.65 -6.35 0.21
N ASP A 266 -13.11 -6.13 -0.99
CA ASP A 266 -12.64 -4.80 -1.46
C ASP A 266 -13.79 -3.78 -1.46
N ALA A 267 -15.00 -4.22 -1.82
CA ALA A 267 -16.20 -3.41 -1.71
C ALA A 267 -16.54 -3.08 -0.24
N CYS A 268 -16.40 -4.04 0.69
CA CYS A 268 -16.58 -3.78 2.12
C CYS A 268 -15.55 -2.78 2.66
N ILE A 269 -14.28 -2.92 2.26
CA ILE A 269 -13.20 -2.01 2.67
C ILE A 269 -13.47 -0.59 2.19
N ARG A 270 -13.96 -0.43 0.95
CA ARG A 270 -14.33 0.87 0.41
C ARG A 270 -15.47 1.54 1.21
N GLU A 271 -16.51 0.79 1.55
CA GLU A 271 -17.64 1.30 2.34
C GLU A 271 -17.35 1.36 3.86
N LYS A 272 -16.19 0.82 4.30
CA LYS A 272 -15.77 0.69 5.71
C LYS A 272 -16.77 -0.07 6.59
N PHE A 273 -17.58 -0.94 5.98
CA PHE A 273 -18.60 -1.73 6.66
C PHE A 273 -18.96 -2.99 5.85
N VAL A 274 -19.26 -4.07 6.55
CA VAL A 274 -19.80 -5.31 5.99
C VAL A 274 -21.30 -5.36 6.27
N ASP A 275 -22.12 -5.11 5.25
CA ASP A 275 -23.57 -5.27 5.35
C ASP A 275 -24.01 -6.73 5.28
N GLY A 276 -25.25 -7.03 5.72
CA GLY A 276 -25.79 -8.40 5.78
C GLY A 276 -25.95 -9.08 4.41
N LYS A 277 -25.93 -8.35 3.28
CA LYS A 277 -25.89 -8.98 1.95
C LYS A 277 -24.48 -9.47 1.65
N ARG A 278 -23.48 -8.60 1.81
CA ARG A 278 -22.06 -8.93 1.60
C ARG A 278 -21.57 -9.96 2.60
N ALA A 279 -22.02 -9.91 3.84
CA ALA A 279 -21.78 -10.95 4.85
C ALA A 279 -22.16 -12.34 4.32
N ARG A 280 -23.39 -12.50 3.82
CA ARG A 280 -23.84 -13.77 3.24
C ARG A 280 -23.06 -14.20 2.00
N GLU A 281 -22.65 -13.27 1.14
CA GLU A 281 -21.78 -13.58 0.00
C GLU A 281 -20.39 -14.08 0.45
N LEU A 282 -19.75 -13.35 1.37
CA LEU A 282 -18.45 -13.73 1.97
C LEU A 282 -18.54 -15.08 2.67
N GLN A 283 -19.60 -15.32 3.43
CA GLN A 283 -19.87 -16.62 4.05
C GLN A 283 -20.00 -17.72 3.00
N GLY A 284 -20.76 -17.49 1.93
CA GLY A 284 -20.93 -18.47 0.85
C GLY A 284 -19.62 -18.85 0.16
N PHE A 285 -18.66 -17.92 0.06
CA PHE A 285 -17.32 -18.23 -0.44
C PHE A 285 -16.50 -19.09 0.52
N LEU A 286 -16.54 -18.80 1.83
CA LEU A 286 -15.84 -19.60 2.85
C LEU A 286 -16.43 -21.01 2.95
N ASP A 287 -17.75 -21.12 3.03
CA ASP A 287 -18.46 -22.40 3.10
C ASP A 287 -18.37 -23.20 1.78
N GLY A 288 -18.07 -22.51 0.67
CA GLY A 288 -17.89 -23.10 -0.65
C GLY A 288 -16.54 -23.80 -0.87
N VAL A 289 -15.60 -23.71 0.08
CA VAL A 289 -14.30 -24.40 -0.03
C VAL A 289 -14.50 -25.91 0.05
N LYS A 290 -14.16 -26.62 -1.03
CA LYS A 290 -14.37 -28.06 -1.15
C LYS A 290 -13.30 -28.86 -0.41
N LYS A 291 -13.68 -30.04 0.08
CA LYS A 291 -12.73 -31.05 0.59
C LYS A 291 -11.69 -31.38 -0.50
N GLY A 292 -10.41 -31.40 -0.13
CA GLY A 292 -9.28 -31.57 -1.04
C GLY A 292 -8.79 -30.27 -1.71
N GLN A 293 -9.46 -29.14 -1.49
CA GLN A 293 -9.02 -27.80 -1.90
C GLN A 293 -8.76 -26.90 -0.70
N GLU A 294 -8.48 -27.49 0.48
CA GLU A 294 -8.37 -26.72 1.71
C GLU A 294 -7.24 -25.68 1.66
N GLN A 295 -6.22 -25.87 0.81
CA GLN A 295 -5.13 -24.90 0.60
C GLN A 295 -5.64 -23.48 0.28
N VAL A 296 -6.81 -23.36 -0.35
CA VAL A 296 -7.48 -22.08 -0.63
C VAL A 296 -7.77 -21.31 0.67
N LEU A 297 -8.05 -21.99 1.78
CA LEU A 297 -8.23 -21.34 3.09
C LEU A 297 -6.98 -20.59 3.53
N GLY A 298 -5.78 -21.09 3.23
CA GLY A 298 -4.54 -20.36 3.57
C GLY A 298 -4.45 -19.03 2.85
N ASP A 299 -4.83 -19.01 1.57
CA ASP A 299 -4.85 -17.80 0.77
C ASP A 299 -5.96 -16.83 1.17
N LEU A 300 -7.17 -17.33 1.45
CA LEU A 300 -8.28 -16.53 1.98
C LEU A 300 -7.91 -15.93 3.36
N SER A 301 -7.21 -16.70 4.20
CA SER A 301 -6.71 -16.24 5.49
C SER A 301 -5.68 -15.13 5.30
N MET A 302 -4.76 -15.22 4.32
CA MET A 302 -3.88 -14.10 3.99
C MET A 302 -4.68 -12.85 3.62
N ILE A 303 -5.68 -12.96 2.73
CA ILE A 303 -6.53 -11.82 2.34
C ILE A 303 -7.22 -11.21 3.56
N LEU A 304 -7.69 -12.03 4.51
CA LEU A 304 -8.30 -11.57 5.76
C LEU A 304 -7.29 -11.02 6.77
N CYS A 305 -6.02 -11.40 6.69
CA CYS A 305 -4.91 -10.89 7.50
C CYS A 305 -4.42 -9.51 7.02
N ASP A 306 -4.90 -9.02 5.86
CA ASP A 306 -4.66 -7.65 5.41
C ASP A 306 -5.17 -6.64 6.46
N PRO A 307 -4.32 -5.71 6.95
CA PRO A 307 -4.74 -4.65 7.86
C PRO A 307 -6.02 -3.92 7.47
N PHE A 308 -6.25 -3.65 6.17
CA PHE A 308 -7.47 -2.96 5.73
C PHE A 308 -8.73 -3.83 5.88
N ALA A 309 -8.59 -5.14 5.63
CA ALA A 309 -9.64 -6.11 5.92
C ALA A 309 -9.91 -6.17 7.42
N CYS A 310 -8.89 -6.42 8.25
CA CYS A 310 -9.01 -6.46 9.71
C CYS A 310 -9.72 -5.21 10.26
N ASN A 311 -9.25 -4.01 9.88
CA ASN A 311 -9.87 -2.75 10.31
C ASN A 311 -11.36 -2.69 9.93
N THR A 312 -11.72 -3.08 8.71
CA THR A 312 -13.12 -3.08 8.25
C THR A 312 -13.98 -4.07 9.03
N LEU A 313 -13.45 -5.27 9.30
CA LEU A 313 -14.14 -6.31 10.06
C LEU A 313 -14.38 -5.87 11.51
N VAL A 314 -13.36 -5.37 12.20
CA VAL A 314 -13.49 -4.95 13.60
C VAL A 314 -14.42 -3.73 13.73
N LEU A 315 -14.36 -2.76 12.81
CA LEU A 315 -15.31 -1.64 12.79
C LEU A 315 -16.75 -2.14 12.58
N SER A 316 -16.94 -3.14 11.73
CA SER A 316 -18.26 -3.76 11.53
C SER A 316 -18.73 -4.51 12.77
N VAL A 317 -17.82 -5.17 13.51
CA VAL A 317 -18.11 -5.82 14.80
C VAL A 317 -18.56 -4.77 15.82
N MET A 318 -17.83 -3.66 15.97
CA MET A 318 -18.20 -2.60 16.92
C MET A 318 -19.57 -2.02 16.62
N ARG A 319 -19.87 -1.79 15.35
CA ARG A 319 -21.19 -1.31 14.92
C ARG A 319 -22.30 -2.31 15.21
N ASN A 320 -22.07 -3.59 14.93
CA ASN A 320 -23.03 -4.65 15.27
C ASN A 320 -23.28 -4.70 16.79
N LEU A 321 -22.24 -4.62 17.62
CA LEU A 321 -22.39 -4.59 19.08
C LEU A 321 -23.23 -3.39 19.55
N GLN A 322 -23.03 -2.21 18.95
CA GLN A 322 -23.83 -1.01 19.25
C GLN A 322 -25.30 -1.16 18.81
N GLU A 323 -25.54 -1.75 17.64
CA GLU A 323 -26.90 -2.03 17.14
C GLU A 323 -27.61 -3.06 18.03
N LEU A 324 -26.92 -4.11 18.47
CA LEU A 324 -27.47 -5.12 19.38
C LEU A 324 -27.83 -4.54 20.75
N LEU A 325 -26.98 -3.64 21.28
CA LEU A 325 -27.26 -2.87 22.50
C LEU A 325 -28.53 -2.03 22.36
N SER A 326 -28.72 -1.38 21.21
CA SER A 326 -29.92 -0.57 20.96
C SER A 326 -31.21 -1.40 20.82
N GLN A 327 -31.08 -2.70 20.56
CA GLN A 327 -32.19 -3.63 20.35
C GLN A 327 -32.39 -4.60 21.53
N ASP A 328 -31.66 -4.42 22.64
CA ASP A 328 -31.68 -5.32 23.80
C ASP A 328 -31.48 -6.81 23.44
N SER A 329 -30.60 -7.06 22.46
CA SER A 329 -30.38 -8.39 21.88
C SER A 329 -28.99 -8.93 22.23
N LEU A 330 -28.87 -10.27 22.30
CA LEU A 330 -27.63 -10.91 22.71
C LEU A 330 -26.66 -11.08 21.52
N PRO A 331 -25.33 -10.90 21.71
CA PRO A 331 -24.32 -11.11 20.68
C PRO A 331 -24.40 -12.44 19.94
N ARG A 332 -24.66 -13.52 20.68
CA ARG A 332 -24.72 -14.89 20.13
C ARG A 332 -25.87 -15.10 19.14
N ASP A 333 -26.90 -14.25 19.19
CA ASP A 333 -28.09 -14.37 18.35
C ASP A 333 -27.90 -13.66 16.99
N SER A 334 -26.81 -12.90 16.82
CA SER A 334 -26.47 -12.23 15.56
C SER A 334 -25.58 -13.11 14.67
N PRO A 335 -26.12 -13.65 13.55
CA PRO A 335 -25.32 -14.45 12.63
C PRO A 335 -24.23 -13.63 11.94
N ASP A 336 -24.50 -12.35 11.66
CA ASP A 336 -23.55 -11.43 11.04
C ASP A 336 -22.35 -11.19 11.96
N LEU A 337 -22.59 -10.97 13.27
CA LEU A 337 -21.51 -10.83 14.25
C LEU A 337 -20.66 -12.11 14.34
N MET A 338 -21.30 -13.28 14.39
CA MET A 338 -20.61 -14.56 14.44
C MET A 338 -19.74 -14.80 13.21
N LEU A 339 -20.21 -14.41 12.02
CA LEU A 339 -19.41 -14.47 10.80
C LEU A 339 -18.22 -13.52 10.85
N LEU A 340 -18.40 -12.27 11.29
CA LEU A 340 -17.30 -11.32 11.40
C LEU A 340 -16.20 -11.84 12.35
N LEU A 341 -16.58 -12.43 13.48
CA LEU A 341 -15.64 -13.04 14.42
C LEU A 341 -14.93 -14.27 13.81
N ARG A 342 -15.64 -15.11 13.05
CA ARG A 342 -15.04 -16.22 12.30
C ARG A 342 -14.00 -15.72 11.30
N MET A 343 -14.30 -14.68 10.52
CA MET A 343 -13.37 -14.11 9.54
C MET A 343 -12.16 -13.45 10.20
N LEU A 344 -12.34 -12.75 11.32
CA LEU A 344 -11.22 -12.21 12.11
C LEU A 344 -10.33 -13.31 12.64
N SER A 345 -10.91 -14.37 13.20
CA SER A 345 -10.16 -15.53 13.69
C SER A 345 -9.38 -16.22 12.56
N LEU A 346 -10.00 -16.36 11.38
CA LEU A 346 -9.38 -16.93 10.20
C LEU A 346 -8.18 -16.09 9.70
N GLY A 347 -8.36 -14.77 9.58
CA GLY A 347 -7.28 -13.85 9.20
C GLY A 347 -6.13 -13.84 10.19
N GLN A 348 -6.43 -13.83 11.48
CA GLN A 348 -5.41 -13.91 12.53
C GLN A 348 -4.65 -15.25 12.48
N GLY A 349 -5.33 -16.37 12.20
CA GLY A 349 -4.72 -17.68 12.05
C GLY A 349 -3.92 -17.90 10.75
N ALA A 350 -3.82 -16.89 9.87
CA ALA A 350 -3.20 -17.05 8.55
C ALA A 350 -1.74 -17.52 8.63
N TRP A 351 -0.94 -16.94 9.52
CA TRP A 351 0.48 -17.30 9.66
C TRP A 351 0.62 -18.77 10.09
N ASP A 352 -0.08 -19.17 11.15
CA ASP A 352 -0.02 -20.54 11.68
C ASP A 352 -0.53 -21.57 10.66
N MET A 353 -1.59 -21.23 9.92
CA MET A 353 -2.16 -22.09 8.88
C MET A 353 -1.17 -22.35 7.74
N ILE A 354 -0.47 -21.32 7.29
CA ILE A 354 0.48 -21.41 6.19
C ILE A 354 1.78 -22.06 6.66
N ASP A 355 2.25 -21.77 7.87
CA ASP A 355 3.47 -22.38 8.42
C ASP A 355 3.28 -23.89 8.64
N SER A 356 2.19 -24.26 9.32
CA SER A 356 1.89 -25.67 9.62
C SER A 356 1.42 -26.48 8.43
N GLN A 357 0.99 -25.82 7.33
CA GLN A 357 0.31 -26.44 6.19
C GLN A 357 -0.96 -27.21 6.59
N VAL A 358 -1.56 -26.89 7.74
CA VAL A 358 -2.82 -27.45 8.21
C VAL A 358 -3.95 -26.48 7.90
N PHE A 359 -4.54 -26.65 6.72
CA PHE A 359 -5.60 -25.77 6.24
C PHE A 359 -6.97 -26.13 6.84
N LYS A 360 -7.20 -25.67 8.07
CA LYS A 360 -8.46 -25.84 8.78
C LYS A 360 -8.84 -24.53 9.42
N GLU A 361 -10.13 -24.21 9.39
CA GLU A 361 -10.62 -23.02 10.08
C GLU A 361 -10.37 -23.11 11.59
N PRO A 362 -9.80 -22.05 12.18
CA PRO A 362 -9.71 -21.94 13.63
C PRO A 362 -11.12 -21.96 14.24
N ARG A 363 -11.29 -22.71 15.34
CA ARG A 363 -12.55 -22.68 16.07
C ARG A 363 -12.62 -21.40 16.87
N LEU A 364 -13.68 -20.61 16.65
CA LEU A 364 -13.98 -19.48 17.52
C LEU A 364 -14.23 -20.01 18.93
N ASP A 365 -13.48 -19.48 19.89
CA ASP A 365 -13.66 -19.83 21.29
C ASP A 365 -15.03 -19.36 21.78
N VAL A 366 -15.84 -20.31 22.26
CA VAL A 366 -17.20 -20.06 22.77
C VAL A 366 -17.17 -19.10 23.94
N GLU A 367 -16.08 -19.08 24.70
CA GLU A 367 -15.86 -18.19 25.82
C GLU A 367 -15.71 -16.71 25.38
N VAL A 368 -15.21 -16.44 24.17
CA VAL A 368 -15.21 -15.08 23.61
C VAL A 368 -16.65 -14.58 23.45
N VAL A 369 -17.53 -15.42 22.91
CA VAL A 369 -18.93 -15.03 22.67
C VAL A 369 -19.74 -14.93 23.96
N THR A 370 -19.51 -15.84 24.89
CA THR A 370 -20.35 -16.00 26.09
C THR A 370 -19.86 -15.21 27.31
N ARG A 371 -18.58 -14.81 27.35
CA ARG A 371 -17.99 -14.08 28.48
C ARG A 371 -17.36 -12.75 28.06
N PHE A 372 -16.53 -12.75 27.02
CA PHE A 372 -15.87 -11.51 26.58
C PHE A 372 -16.85 -10.51 25.98
N LEU A 373 -17.69 -10.90 25.00
CA LEU A 373 -18.63 -9.96 24.38
C LEU A 373 -19.60 -9.32 25.38
N PRO A 374 -20.20 -10.05 26.34
CA PRO A 374 -21.01 -9.42 27.40
C PRO A 374 -20.19 -8.48 28.28
N ALA A 375 -18.97 -8.84 28.66
CA ALA A 375 -18.10 -7.96 29.43
C ALA A 375 -17.76 -6.68 28.66
N MET A 376 -17.44 -6.80 27.37
CA MET A 376 -17.20 -5.67 26.48
C MET A 376 -18.45 -4.78 26.32
N MET A 377 -19.62 -5.38 26.14
CA MET A 377 -20.89 -4.63 26.09
C MET A 377 -21.15 -3.88 27.39
N SER A 378 -20.85 -4.46 28.55
CA SER A 378 -20.95 -3.76 29.85
C SER A 378 -20.07 -2.51 29.86
N VAL A 379 -18.83 -2.61 29.39
CA VAL A 379 -17.91 -1.46 29.29
C VAL A 379 -18.45 -0.39 28.34
N VAL A 380 -19.04 -0.79 27.20
CA VAL A 380 -19.68 0.11 26.23
C VAL A 380 -20.89 0.83 26.84
N VAL A 381 -21.72 0.10 27.59
CA VAL A 381 -22.89 0.66 28.28
C VAL A 381 -22.48 1.65 29.36
N ASP A 382 -21.46 1.33 30.16
CA ASP A 382 -20.91 2.27 31.16
C ASP A 382 -20.51 3.61 30.51
N ASP A 383 -19.76 3.53 29.40
CA ASP A 383 -19.28 4.71 28.66
C ASP A 383 -20.42 5.53 28.06
N HIS A 384 -21.41 4.83 27.48
CA HIS A 384 -22.56 5.47 26.86
C HIS A 384 -23.45 6.14 27.91
N THR A 385 -23.74 5.44 29.01
CA THR A 385 -24.59 5.93 30.10
C THR A 385 -23.99 7.18 30.72
N PHE A 386 -22.68 7.19 30.99
CA PHE A 386 -22.01 8.38 31.50
C PHE A 386 -22.05 9.54 30.51
N THR A 387 -21.85 9.27 29.22
CA THR A 387 -21.90 10.31 28.18
C THR A 387 -23.30 10.94 28.07
N VAL A 388 -24.35 10.14 28.26
CA VAL A 388 -25.74 10.61 28.27
C VAL A 388 -26.02 11.42 29.53
N ASP A 389 -25.63 10.93 30.71
CA ASP A 389 -25.82 11.62 31.99
C ASP A 389 -25.16 13.02 32.01
N GLN A 390 -23.96 13.14 31.45
CA GLN A 390 -23.29 14.45 31.33
C GLN A 390 -24.07 15.47 30.47
N LYS A 391 -24.91 15.01 29.55
CA LYS A 391 -25.73 15.84 28.66
C LYS A 391 -27.12 16.16 29.26
N LEU A 392 -27.51 15.52 30.36
CA LEU A 392 -28.78 15.80 31.02
C LEU A 392 -28.80 17.19 31.66
N PRO A 393 -29.97 17.85 31.76
CA PRO A 393 -30.13 19.08 32.53
C PRO A 393 -29.68 18.90 33.99
N SER A 394 -29.15 19.95 34.61
CA SER A 394 -28.57 19.91 35.96
C SER A 394 -29.52 19.40 37.06
N GLU A 395 -30.82 19.44 36.85
CA GLU A 395 -31.84 18.92 37.78
C GLU A 395 -32.02 17.39 37.69
N GLU A 396 -31.60 16.77 36.58
CA GLU A 396 -31.72 15.33 36.31
C GLU A 396 -30.38 14.59 36.38
N LYS A 397 -29.27 15.31 36.59
CA LYS A 397 -27.93 14.72 36.72
C LYS A 397 -27.84 13.89 37.99
N ASN A 398 -27.63 12.59 37.84
CA ASN A 398 -27.25 11.76 38.97
C ASN A 398 -25.79 12.07 39.34
N SER A 399 -25.45 12.12 40.64
CA SER A 399 -24.05 12.26 41.09
C SER A 399 -23.27 10.94 40.92
N GLN A 400 -23.35 10.30 39.76
CA GLN A 400 -22.64 9.05 39.48
C GLN A 400 -21.18 9.33 39.15
N SER A 401 -20.28 8.76 39.96
CA SER A 401 -18.86 8.70 39.65
C SER A 401 -18.63 7.83 38.42
N TYR A 402 -17.74 8.26 37.52
CA TYR A 402 -17.35 7.45 36.37
C TYR A 402 -16.80 6.08 36.83
N PRO A 403 -17.26 4.95 36.25
CA PRO A 403 -16.77 3.62 36.64
C PRO A 403 -15.27 3.51 36.38
N THR A 404 -14.47 3.14 37.38
CA THR A 404 -13.00 3.04 37.24
C THR A 404 -12.51 1.61 37.05
N ILE A 405 -13.32 0.61 37.38
CA ILE A 405 -12.95 -0.81 37.32
C ILE A 405 -13.45 -1.41 36.00
N LEU A 406 -12.58 -2.20 35.36
CA LEU A 406 -12.94 -3.02 34.20
C LEU A 406 -13.35 -4.42 34.67
N PRO A 407 -14.30 -5.09 34.00
CA PRO A 407 -14.64 -6.48 34.31
C PRO A 407 -13.41 -7.40 34.18
N ASP A 408 -13.17 -8.30 35.14
CA ASP A 408 -12.02 -9.23 35.12
C ASP A 408 -11.96 -10.06 33.83
N ALA A 409 -13.13 -10.46 33.32
CA ALA A 409 -13.25 -11.17 32.06
C ALA A 409 -12.66 -10.35 30.89
N PHE A 410 -12.93 -9.04 30.84
CA PHE A 410 -12.41 -8.16 29.80
C PHE A 410 -10.87 -8.18 29.78
N ASN A 411 -10.24 -7.91 30.92
CA ASN A 411 -8.77 -7.89 31.04
C ASN A 411 -8.14 -9.25 30.69
N ARG A 412 -8.70 -10.34 31.24
CA ARG A 412 -8.19 -11.69 30.98
C ARG A 412 -8.18 -12.03 29.49
N TYR A 413 -9.26 -11.75 28.75
CA TYR A 413 -9.30 -12.09 27.33
C TYR A 413 -8.44 -11.16 26.46
N LEU A 414 -8.18 -9.91 26.87
CA LEU A 414 -7.19 -9.06 26.18
C LEU A 414 -5.78 -9.68 26.24
N GLN A 415 -5.45 -10.39 27.32
CA GLN A 415 -4.18 -11.07 27.51
C GLN A 415 -4.12 -12.43 26.80
N GLU A 416 -5.21 -13.22 26.88
CA GLU A 416 -5.20 -14.62 26.49
C GLU A 416 -5.73 -14.89 25.07
N ASN A 417 -6.50 -13.98 24.48
CA ASN A 417 -7.19 -14.22 23.22
C ASN A 417 -6.96 -13.12 22.18
N ARG A 418 -6.42 -13.52 21.02
CA ARG A 418 -6.05 -12.62 19.94
C ARG A 418 -7.23 -11.86 19.31
N VAL A 419 -8.40 -12.49 19.18
CA VAL A 419 -9.60 -11.86 18.61
C VAL A 419 -10.15 -10.82 19.59
N ALA A 420 -10.25 -11.18 20.86
CA ALA A 420 -10.70 -10.28 21.91
C ALA A 420 -9.75 -9.08 22.09
N CYS A 421 -8.43 -9.32 22.04
CA CYS A 421 -7.42 -8.27 22.07
C CYS A 421 -7.61 -7.27 20.93
N GLU A 422 -7.74 -7.73 19.68
CA GLU A 422 -7.98 -6.86 18.52
C GLU A 422 -9.25 -6.00 18.71
N MET A 423 -10.35 -6.61 19.18
CA MET A 423 -11.59 -5.89 19.47
C MET A 423 -11.40 -4.81 20.54
N GLY A 424 -10.69 -5.13 21.63
CA GLY A 424 -10.39 -4.18 22.70
C GLY A 424 -9.55 -2.99 22.23
N LEU A 425 -8.51 -3.25 21.43
CA LEU A 425 -7.67 -2.20 20.86
C LEU A 425 -8.49 -1.23 20.00
N TYR A 426 -9.32 -1.75 19.09
CA TYR A 426 -10.17 -0.89 18.25
C TYR A 426 -11.25 -0.15 19.03
N TYR A 427 -11.73 -0.73 20.13
CA TYR A 427 -12.61 -0.02 21.03
C TYR A 427 -11.90 1.16 21.70
N VAL A 428 -10.65 1.00 22.15
CA VAL A 428 -9.84 2.12 22.65
C VAL A 428 -9.64 3.19 21.58
N LEU A 429 -9.38 2.81 20.32
CA LEU A 429 -9.30 3.76 19.21
C LEU A 429 -10.63 4.50 18.98
N HIS A 430 -11.77 3.81 19.11
CA HIS A 430 -13.10 4.40 19.01
C HIS A 430 -13.34 5.43 20.12
N ILE A 431 -13.02 5.07 21.36
CA ILE A 431 -13.12 5.95 22.52
C ILE A 431 -12.22 7.18 22.39
N ALA A 432 -10.98 7.00 21.92
CA ALA A 432 -10.06 8.11 21.65
C ALA A 432 -10.63 9.07 20.62
N LYS A 433 -11.24 8.55 19.55
CA LYS A 433 -11.91 9.36 18.52
C LYS A 433 -13.11 10.14 19.08
N LEU A 434 -13.83 9.59 20.06
CA LEU A 434 -14.92 10.27 20.76
C LEU A 434 -14.45 11.29 21.81
N ARG A 435 -13.14 11.42 22.03
CA ARG A 435 -12.53 12.33 23.02
C ARG A 435 -12.99 12.07 24.46
N ASN A 436 -13.32 10.83 24.78
CA ASN A 436 -13.72 10.46 26.14
C ASN A 436 -12.50 10.13 26.99
N LYS A 437 -11.99 11.14 27.71
CA LYS A 437 -10.78 11.01 28.54
C LYS A 437 -10.93 10.02 29.69
N ASN A 438 -12.10 9.97 30.34
CA ASN A 438 -12.32 9.11 31.50
C ASN A 438 -12.24 7.63 31.10
N ALA A 439 -12.82 7.30 29.95
CA ALA A 439 -12.73 5.97 29.37
C ALA A 439 -11.31 5.60 28.95
N LEU A 440 -10.56 6.54 28.37
CA LEU A 440 -9.14 6.31 28.07
C LEU A 440 -8.32 6.05 29.34
N GLN A 441 -8.54 6.83 30.41
CA GLN A 441 -7.84 6.64 31.68
C GLN A 441 -8.13 5.27 32.30
N ARG A 442 -9.35 4.76 32.13
CA ARG A 442 -9.75 3.40 32.55
C ARG A 442 -9.13 2.31 31.67
N LEU A 443 -9.07 2.50 30.35
CA LEU A 443 -8.74 1.44 29.38
C LEU A 443 -7.24 1.30 29.08
N LEU A 444 -6.48 2.40 29.04
CA LEU A 444 -5.06 2.37 28.66
C LEU A 444 -4.19 1.49 29.58
N PRO A 445 -4.36 1.49 30.92
CA PRO A 445 -3.59 0.60 31.79
C PRO A 445 -3.80 -0.88 31.48
N ALA A 446 -5.00 -1.26 31.02
CA ALA A 446 -5.30 -2.64 30.64
C ALA A 446 -4.61 -3.09 29.34
N LEU A 447 -4.06 -2.15 28.56
CA LEU A 447 -3.37 -2.45 27.31
C LEU A 447 -1.88 -2.78 27.47
N VAL A 448 -1.30 -2.56 28.67
CA VAL A 448 0.12 -2.81 28.93
C VAL A 448 0.46 -4.29 28.75
N GLU A 449 -0.39 -5.17 29.27
CA GLU A 449 -0.29 -6.61 29.12
C GLU A 449 -1.39 -7.06 28.16
N THR A 450 -1.04 -7.23 26.88
CA THR A 450 -1.96 -7.72 25.85
C THR A 450 -1.39 -8.94 25.14
N TYR A 451 -2.27 -9.70 24.49
CA TYR A 451 -1.89 -10.88 23.73
C TYR A 451 -0.73 -10.58 22.78
N ASN A 452 0.41 -11.22 22.99
CA ASN A 452 1.64 -11.04 22.19
C ASN A 452 1.99 -9.57 21.91
N ASP A 453 1.79 -8.68 22.89
CA ASP A 453 2.12 -7.26 22.78
C ASP A 453 1.42 -6.51 21.64
N MET A 454 0.23 -6.96 21.22
CA MET A 454 -0.50 -6.35 20.10
C MET A 454 -0.78 -4.85 20.28
N ALA A 455 -0.92 -4.37 21.52
CA ALA A 455 -1.08 -2.94 21.82
C ALA A 455 0.14 -2.08 21.42
N PHE A 456 1.28 -2.70 21.16
CA PHE A 456 2.51 -2.02 20.74
C PHE A 456 2.82 -2.19 19.24
N GLY A 457 1.85 -2.67 18.45
CA GLY A 457 1.97 -2.74 16.99
C GLY A 457 1.85 -1.36 16.33
N ASP A 458 2.61 -1.14 15.26
CA ASP A 458 2.73 0.17 14.59
C ASP A 458 1.41 0.74 14.07
N ILE A 459 0.54 -0.12 13.53
CA ILE A 459 -0.78 0.30 13.02
C ILE A 459 -1.63 0.88 14.16
N PHE A 460 -1.72 0.17 15.28
CA PHE A 460 -2.48 0.62 16.44
C PHE A 460 -1.87 1.89 17.04
N LEU A 461 -0.55 1.92 17.26
CA LEU A 461 0.14 3.08 17.83
C LEU A 461 0.05 4.31 16.92
N HIS A 462 0.14 4.14 15.60
CA HIS A 462 -0.05 5.24 14.64
C HIS A 462 -1.46 5.85 14.78
N LEU A 463 -2.50 5.01 14.83
CA LEU A 463 -3.86 5.51 14.99
C LEU A 463 -4.11 6.12 16.37
N LEU A 464 -3.60 5.48 17.43
CA LEU A 464 -3.76 5.97 18.80
C LEU A 464 -3.09 7.32 18.98
N THR A 465 -1.83 7.47 18.54
CA THR A 465 -1.12 8.76 18.60
C THR A 465 -1.84 9.84 17.81
N GLY A 466 -2.36 9.52 16.62
CA GLY A 466 -3.22 10.43 15.86
C GLY A 466 -4.47 10.84 16.64
N HIS A 467 -5.23 9.89 17.21
CA HIS A 467 -6.45 10.18 17.97
C HIS A 467 -6.17 10.94 19.28
N LEU A 468 -5.06 10.68 19.98
CA LEU A 468 -4.67 11.39 21.20
C LEU A 468 -4.45 12.88 20.94
N THR A 469 -4.09 13.29 19.71
CA THR A 469 -4.01 14.73 19.38
C THR A 469 -5.35 15.46 19.49
N LEU A 470 -6.48 14.75 19.41
CA LEU A 470 -7.81 15.35 19.64
C LEU A 470 -8.06 15.74 21.10
N LEU A 471 -7.31 15.15 22.03
CA LEU A 471 -7.40 15.41 23.46
C LEU A 471 -6.26 16.32 23.93
N SER A 472 -5.72 17.15 23.04
CA SER A 472 -4.56 18.00 23.34
C SER A 472 -4.74 18.86 24.60
N ASP A 473 -5.94 19.37 24.85
CA ASP A 473 -6.24 20.18 26.05
C ASP A 473 -6.20 19.38 27.36
N GLU A 474 -6.38 18.06 27.32
CA GLU A 474 -6.36 17.19 28.50
C GLU A 474 -4.93 16.88 28.98
N PHE A 475 -3.93 17.07 28.12
CA PHE A 475 -2.51 16.91 28.49
C PHE A 475 -1.98 18.01 29.43
N GLY A 476 -2.80 19.01 29.77
CA GLY A 476 -2.49 19.93 30.87
C GLY A 476 -2.64 19.28 32.26
N SER A 477 -3.33 18.15 32.36
CA SER A 477 -3.53 17.41 33.60
C SER A 477 -2.40 16.41 33.86
N GLU A 478 -1.86 16.42 35.09
CA GLU A 478 -0.86 15.45 35.54
C GLU A 478 -1.40 14.01 35.50
N ASP A 479 -2.65 13.81 35.92
CA ASP A 479 -3.30 12.49 35.93
C ASP A 479 -3.40 11.90 34.51
N PHE A 480 -3.81 12.72 33.53
CA PHE A 480 -3.95 12.26 32.16
C PHE A 480 -2.60 11.96 31.50
N CYS A 481 -1.60 12.84 31.72
CA CYS A 481 -0.23 12.60 31.24
C CYS A 481 0.36 11.31 31.83
N SER A 482 0.20 11.12 33.14
CA SER A 482 0.73 9.95 33.84
C SER A 482 0.12 8.65 33.31
N VAL A 483 -1.19 8.62 33.03
CA VAL A 483 -1.82 7.41 32.46
C VAL A 483 -1.34 7.12 31.03
N VAL A 484 -1.24 8.14 30.18
CA VAL A 484 -0.85 7.95 28.77
C VAL A 484 0.64 7.62 28.63
N PHE A 485 1.51 8.41 29.27
CA PHE A 485 2.96 8.23 29.17
C PHE A 485 3.45 7.16 30.12
N ASP A 486 3.38 7.38 31.44
CA ASP A 486 3.97 6.47 32.43
C ASP A 486 3.22 5.12 32.49
N GLY A 487 1.89 5.17 32.45
CA GLY A 487 1.01 4.01 32.58
C GLY A 487 0.87 3.16 31.32
N PHE A 488 1.27 3.66 30.14
CA PHE A 488 1.16 2.92 28.88
C PHE A 488 2.42 3.02 28.00
N LEU A 489 2.73 4.18 27.41
CA LEU A 489 3.79 4.29 26.41
C LEU A 489 5.21 3.98 26.97
N LEU A 490 5.52 4.46 28.17
CA LEU A 490 6.82 4.28 28.82
C LEU A 490 6.99 2.92 29.49
N THR A 491 5.95 2.09 29.54
CA THR A 491 6.07 0.73 30.10
C THR A 491 6.92 -0.18 29.22
N SER A 492 6.95 0.06 27.90
CA SER A 492 7.60 -0.82 26.92
C SER A 492 8.63 -0.14 26.01
N PHE A 493 8.78 1.19 26.06
CA PHE A 493 9.65 1.94 25.12
C PHE A 493 11.12 1.50 25.13
N SER A 494 11.64 1.06 26.27
CA SER A 494 13.04 0.63 26.41
C SER A 494 13.34 -0.68 25.68
N SER A 495 12.33 -1.54 25.53
CA SER A 495 12.43 -2.82 24.82
C SER A 495 11.99 -2.74 23.36
N LYS A 496 11.24 -1.69 22.99
CA LYS A 496 10.56 -1.55 21.69
C LYS A 496 10.79 -0.15 21.10
N GLU A 497 11.71 -0.09 20.15
CA GLU A 497 12.11 1.17 19.50
C GLU A 497 10.95 1.87 18.77
N ASN A 498 10.01 1.12 18.20
CA ASN A 498 8.85 1.70 17.54
C ASN A 498 7.95 2.48 18.52
N VAL A 499 7.77 1.99 19.75
CA VAL A 499 7.04 2.70 20.82
C VAL A 499 7.74 4.01 21.16
N HIS A 500 9.07 4.01 21.27
CA HIS A 500 9.87 5.22 21.47
C HIS A 500 9.63 6.24 20.34
N ARG A 501 9.65 5.77 19.09
CA ARG A 501 9.39 6.59 17.91
C ARG A 501 7.99 7.21 17.91
N HIS A 502 6.95 6.43 18.22
CA HIS A 502 5.58 6.92 18.32
C HIS A 502 5.39 7.92 19.46
N THR A 503 6.07 7.71 20.59
CA THR A 503 6.03 8.61 21.75
C THR A 503 6.65 9.97 21.40
N LEU A 504 7.82 9.98 20.75
CA LEU A 504 8.45 11.22 20.28
C LEU A 504 7.59 11.94 19.24
N ARG A 505 6.95 11.21 18.31
CA ARG A 505 6.00 11.79 17.34
C ARG A 505 4.82 12.45 18.03
N LEU A 506 4.24 11.82 19.05
CA LEU A 506 3.15 12.43 19.82
C LEU A 506 3.59 13.73 20.50
N LEU A 507 4.77 13.72 21.15
CA LEU A 507 5.31 14.90 21.82
C LEU A 507 5.67 16.03 20.85
N LEU A 508 6.17 15.72 19.65
CA LEU A 508 6.41 16.73 18.61
C LEU A 508 5.18 17.57 18.27
N HIS A 509 3.98 17.02 18.46
CA HIS A 509 2.71 17.71 18.25
C HIS A 509 2.18 18.34 19.54
N LEU A 510 2.32 17.65 20.68
CA LEU A 510 1.63 18.02 21.93
C LEU A 510 2.49 18.75 22.96
N HIS A 511 3.80 18.89 22.77
CA HIS A 511 4.72 19.49 23.75
C HIS A 511 4.26 20.85 24.32
N HIS A 512 3.59 21.68 23.53
CA HIS A 512 3.08 22.99 23.94
C HIS A 512 1.85 22.93 24.86
N LYS A 513 1.18 21.78 24.95
CA LYS A 513 -0.01 21.52 25.78
C LYS A 513 0.27 20.60 26.96
N VAL A 514 1.38 19.86 26.92
CA VAL A 514 1.82 18.99 28.02
C VAL A 514 2.42 19.86 29.14
N LEU A 515 2.15 19.49 30.39
CA LEU A 515 2.68 20.18 31.56
C LEU A 515 4.22 20.34 31.49
N PRO A 516 4.81 21.55 31.64
CA PRO A 516 6.24 21.78 31.42
C PRO A 516 7.17 20.90 32.26
N SER A 517 6.84 20.68 33.55
CA SER A 517 7.61 19.80 34.44
C SER A 517 7.62 18.35 33.96
N HIS A 518 6.50 17.91 33.38
CA HIS A 518 6.36 16.58 32.82
C HIS A 518 7.13 16.45 31.50
N VAL A 519 7.10 17.47 30.62
CA VAL A 519 7.93 17.50 29.40
C VAL A 519 9.41 17.39 29.72
N GLU A 520 9.92 18.10 30.73
CA GLU A 520 11.33 18.00 31.14
C GLU A 520 11.71 16.60 31.62
N THR A 521 10.80 15.94 32.33
CA THR A 521 10.97 14.56 32.79
C THR A 521 10.98 13.60 31.59
N LEU A 522 10.02 13.75 30.67
CA LEU A 522 9.94 12.96 29.44
C LEU A 522 11.16 13.12 28.56
N MET A 523 11.71 14.34 28.40
CA MET A 523 12.92 14.56 27.60
C MET A 523 14.13 13.83 28.18
N LYS A 524 14.28 13.78 29.51
CA LYS A 524 15.35 12.99 30.16
C LYS A 524 15.14 11.49 29.97
N THR A 525 13.90 11.02 30.10
CA THR A 525 13.58 9.58 29.97
C THR A 525 13.70 9.08 28.54
N LEU A 526 13.33 9.90 27.56
CA LEU A 526 13.32 9.56 26.14
C LEU A 526 14.64 9.89 25.43
N GLU A 527 15.69 10.25 26.17
CA GLU A 527 17.02 10.49 25.59
C GLU A 527 17.51 9.23 24.85
N PRO A 528 17.79 9.34 23.53
CA PRO A 528 18.14 8.17 22.73
C PRO A 528 19.48 7.57 23.19
N PRO A 529 19.55 6.26 23.49
CA PRO A 529 20.81 5.61 23.78
C PRO A 529 21.73 5.63 22.54
N LYS A 530 23.04 5.53 22.75
CA LYS A 530 24.02 5.59 21.64
C LYS A 530 23.72 4.60 20.49
N GLN A 531 23.13 3.46 20.82
CA GLN A 531 22.79 2.37 19.89
C GLN A 531 21.44 2.54 19.17
N SER A 532 20.65 3.58 19.45
CA SER A 532 19.36 3.78 18.79
C SER A 532 19.51 4.10 17.30
N SER A 533 18.46 3.85 16.52
CA SER A 533 18.42 4.20 15.10
C SER A 533 18.48 5.71 14.86
N GLU A 534 18.89 6.10 13.65
CA GLU A 534 18.90 7.50 13.20
C GLU A 534 17.51 8.17 13.30
N PRO A 535 16.40 7.55 12.85
CA PRO A 535 15.07 8.17 12.94
C PRO A 535 14.66 8.60 14.34
N VAL A 536 15.02 7.83 15.37
CA VAL A 536 14.72 8.19 16.77
C VAL A 536 15.56 9.39 17.21
N LYS A 537 16.86 9.41 16.87
CA LYS A 537 17.76 10.53 17.16
C LYS A 537 17.33 11.82 16.46
N GLU A 538 16.89 11.72 15.22
CA GLU A 538 16.36 12.85 14.45
C GLU A 538 15.09 13.41 15.09
N LEU A 539 14.13 12.57 15.46
CA LEU A 539 12.89 13.02 16.12
C LEU A 539 13.16 13.68 17.48
N TYR A 540 14.08 13.11 18.27
CA TYR A 540 14.49 13.69 19.55
C TYR A 540 15.17 15.06 19.36
N THR A 541 16.03 15.19 18.35
CA THR A 541 16.70 16.45 18.00
C THR A 541 15.67 17.50 17.57
N GLN A 542 14.75 17.15 16.67
CA GLN A 542 13.67 18.04 16.22
C GLN A 542 12.79 18.50 17.39
N LEU A 543 12.49 17.62 18.35
CA LEU A 543 11.72 17.97 19.54
C LEU A 543 12.48 18.95 20.44
N THR A 544 13.78 18.71 20.64
CA THR A 544 14.66 19.60 21.42
C THR A 544 14.72 20.99 20.80
N GLU A 545 14.92 21.08 19.49
CA GLU A 545 14.95 22.36 18.75
C GLU A 545 13.63 23.14 18.89
N LYS A 546 12.48 22.45 18.82
CA LYS A 546 11.16 23.09 19.02
C LYS A 546 10.98 23.62 20.44
N LEU A 547 11.39 22.86 21.45
CA LEU A 547 11.32 23.28 22.85
C LEU A 547 12.21 24.51 23.12
N ASP A 548 13.40 24.55 22.53
CA ASP A 548 14.30 25.70 22.65
C ASP A 548 13.80 26.94 21.92
N ALA A 549 13.15 26.78 20.76
CA ALA A 549 12.50 27.88 20.05
C ALA A 549 11.32 28.46 20.84
N GLN A 550 10.56 27.62 21.54
CA GLN A 550 9.46 28.06 22.40
C GLN A 550 9.96 28.86 23.60
N LYS A 551 11.07 28.46 24.23
CA LYS A 551 11.71 29.20 25.34
C LYS A 551 12.25 30.58 24.92
N LYS A 552 12.61 30.75 23.63
CA LYS A 552 13.14 32.00 23.08
C LYS A 552 12.07 32.95 22.55
N SER A 553 10.82 32.51 22.43
CA SER A 553 9.70 33.34 21.99
C SER A 553 9.19 34.19 23.17
N PRO A 554 8.98 35.51 23.00
CA PRO A 554 8.43 36.34 24.07
C PRO A 554 7.02 35.84 24.45
N PRO A 555 6.60 35.98 25.72
CA PRO A 555 5.25 35.61 26.11
C PRO A 555 4.24 36.39 25.25
N PRO A 556 3.12 35.76 24.82
CA PRO A 556 2.02 36.52 24.24
C PRO A 556 1.64 37.59 25.27
N ALA A 557 1.52 38.85 24.82
CA ALA A 557 1.04 39.92 25.67
C ALA A 557 -0.29 39.48 26.29
N ASP A 558 -0.39 39.57 27.62
CA ASP A 558 -1.66 39.42 28.33
C ASP A 558 -2.74 40.20 27.57
N GLU A 559 -3.88 39.56 27.31
CA GLU A 559 -5.05 40.24 26.81
C GLU A 559 -5.27 41.50 27.65
N ALA A 560 -5.12 42.66 27.03
CA ALA A 560 -5.44 43.92 27.66
C ALA A 560 -6.86 43.82 28.23
N PRO A 561 -7.11 44.27 29.48
CA PRO A 561 -8.44 44.21 30.05
C PRO A 561 -9.39 44.93 29.10
N SER A 562 -10.47 44.24 28.72
CA SER A 562 -11.51 44.74 27.83
C SER A 562 -11.90 46.15 28.25
N LEU A 563 -11.62 47.13 27.39
CA LEU A 563 -12.17 48.47 27.49
C LEU A 563 -13.70 48.34 27.38
N ASP A 564 -14.36 48.50 28.51
CA ASP A 564 -15.81 48.60 28.64
C ASP A 564 -16.28 49.87 27.90
N LEU A 565 -16.55 49.74 26.60
CA LEU A 565 -17.27 50.74 25.83
C LEU A 565 -18.75 50.57 26.15
N GLY A 566 -19.19 51.28 27.19
CA GLY A 566 -20.58 51.36 27.62
C GLY A 566 -21.51 51.72 26.46
N LEU A 567 -22.23 50.72 25.97
CA LEU A 567 -23.40 50.91 25.13
C LEU A 567 -24.62 50.97 26.04
N HIS A 568 -25.06 52.18 26.33
CA HIS A 568 -26.37 52.42 26.93
C HIS A 568 -27.48 51.84 26.04
N PRO A 569 -28.41 51.03 26.57
CA PRO A 569 -29.58 50.61 25.80
C PRO A 569 -30.54 51.80 25.67
N VAL A 570 -30.82 52.20 24.43
CA VAL A 570 -31.88 53.16 24.11
C VAL A 570 -33.23 52.50 24.39
N THR A 571 -33.98 53.08 25.33
CA THR A 571 -35.35 52.75 25.68
C THR A 571 -36.31 53.13 24.55
N VAL A 572 -37.06 52.16 24.04
CA VAL A 572 -38.20 52.39 23.14
C VAL A 572 -39.45 52.64 24.01
N PRO A 573 -40.23 53.71 23.82
CA PRO A 573 -41.41 53.97 24.64
C PRO A 573 -42.58 53.06 24.24
N THR A 574 -43.14 52.38 25.23
CA THR A 574 -44.45 51.71 25.18
C THR A 574 -45.58 52.75 25.23
N THR A 575 -46.47 52.74 24.24
CA THR A 575 -47.78 53.40 24.31
C THR A 575 -48.88 52.37 24.63
N ALA A 576 -49.53 52.53 25.78
CA ALA A 576 -50.88 52.02 26.06
C ALA A 576 -51.90 52.83 25.23
N SER A 577 -53.11 52.44 24.88
CA SER A 577 -54.10 51.53 25.48
C SER A 577 -55.22 51.23 24.47
N THR A 578 -55.89 50.09 24.65
CA THR A 578 -57.12 49.57 24.03
C THR A 578 -58.36 50.51 24.07
N PRO A 579 -59.44 50.27 23.29
CA PRO A 579 -60.51 49.36 23.74
C PRO A 579 -61.20 48.48 22.65
N THR A 580 -61.31 47.19 22.97
CA THR A 580 -62.47 46.26 22.88
C THR A 580 -63.55 46.31 21.77
N THR A 581 -63.66 45.16 21.07
CA THR A 581 -64.85 44.32 20.71
C THR A 581 -65.91 44.79 19.68
N PRO A 582 -66.77 43.89 19.13
CA PRO A 582 -66.57 42.48 18.72
C PRO A 582 -67.21 42.15 17.34
N LEU A 583 -66.69 41.13 16.65
CA LEU A 583 -67.43 39.99 16.05
C LEU A 583 -66.45 39.01 15.40
#